data_AF-A0A0V0X665-F1
#
_entry.id   AF-A0A0V0X665-F1
#
_cell.length_a   1.000
_cell.length_b   1.000
_cell.length_c   1.000
_cell.angle_alpha   90.00
_cell.angle_beta   90.00
_cell.angle_gamma   90.00
#
_symmetry.space_group_name_H-M   'P 1'
#
loop_
_entity.id
_entity.type
_entity.pdbx_description
1 polymer ?
#
loop_
_entity_poly.entity_id
_entity_poly.type
_entity_poly.pdbx_seq_one_letter_code
_entity_poly.pdbx_strand_id
1 'polypeptide(L)'
;MKPANSSPWYETLQQLFNISQLSVEPLFEYYQPIVSWLLQEKDNECFGWGEQWPLAVQATLPIPRCGMTMDNDRTAVEQELIRAKSYLASYEQTAQSIYEDQARKRWLFLTNMVDHNRKLYIEAEVVKRLFDAEQAALVVASNFNFSLLASEKEV
;
A
#
# COMPACT_ATOMS: atom_id res chain seq x y z
N MET A 1 -7.60 39.71 29.72
CA MET A 1 -6.91 39.30 30.98
C MET A 1 -5.45 39.03 30.66
N LYS A 2 -4.51 39.49 31.49
CA LYS A 2 -3.08 39.23 31.30
C LYS A 2 -2.70 38.03 32.21
N PRO A 3 -2.66 36.78 31.72
CA PRO A 3 -1.99 35.73 32.46
C PRO A 3 -0.51 36.11 32.47
N ALA A 4 0.00 36.50 33.64
CA ALA A 4 1.42 36.71 33.80
C ALA A 4 2.11 35.37 33.51
N ASN A 5 3.22 35.43 32.78
CA ASN A 5 4.05 34.31 32.28
C ASN A 5 4.70 33.45 33.39
N SER A 6 4.00 33.29 34.52
CA SER A 6 4.52 32.85 35.80
C SER A 6 3.82 31.60 36.35
N SER A 7 2.67 31.21 35.80
CA SER A 7 1.97 29.98 36.18
C SER A 7 1.89 29.01 34.99
N PRO A 8 2.00 27.70 35.21
CA PRO A 8 1.76 26.70 34.17
C PRO A 8 0.38 26.87 33.51
N TRP A 9 0.31 26.59 32.20
CA TRP A 9 -0.90 26.78 31.40
C TRP A 9 -2.13 26.01 31.95
N TYR A 10 -1.92 24.83 32.53
CA TYR A 10 -3.01 24.03 33.11
C TYR A 10 -3.63 24.70 34.36
N GLU A 11 -2.86 25.46 35.16
CA GLU A 11 -3.39 26.19 36.31
C GLU A 11 -4.29 27.34 35.86
N THR A 12 -3.90 28.01 34.76
CA THR A 12 -4.71 29.08 34.17
C THR A 12 -6.02 28.51 33.61
N LEU A 13 -5.99 27.35 32.95
CA LEU A 13 -7.21 26.68 32.48
C LEU A 13 -8.11 26.23 33.62
N GLN A 14 -7.54 25.74 34.73
CA GLN A 14 -8.30 25.41 35.93
C GLN A 14 -8.96 26.65 36.53
N GLN A 15 -8.26 27.78 36.61
CA GLN A 15 -8.80 29.02 37.17
C GLN A 15 -9.92 29.61 36.31
N LEU A 16 -9.78 29.54 34.99
CA LEU A 16 -10.72 30.17 34.05
C LEU A 16 -11.92 29.29 33.71
N PHE A 17 -11.70 27.99 33.52
CA PHE A 17 -12.69 27.06 33.01
C PHE A 17 -12.97 25.89 33.95
N ASN A 18 -12.29 25.82 35.11
CA ASN A 18 -12.36 24.70 36.05
C ASN A 18 -12.01 23.35 35.43
N ILE A 19 -11.20 23.35 34.35
CA ILE A 19 -10.76 22.15 33.65
C ILE A 19 -9.33 21.79 34.07
N SER A 20 -9.14 20.55 34.51
CA SER A 20 -7.83 20.01 34.89
C SER A 20 -7.10 19.35 33.72
N GLN A 21 -7.80 19.11 32.61
CA GLN A 21 -7.30 18.50 31.39
C GLN A 21 -7.91 19.19 30.16
N LEU A 22 -7.16 19.24 29.06
CA LEU A 22 -7.65 19.79 27.81
C LEU A 22 -8.78 18.91 27.25
N SER A 23 -9.93 19.51 26.95
CA SER A 23 -11.08 18.84 26.34
C SER A 23 -11.44 19.50 25.01
N VAL A 24 -11.77 18.67 24.01
CA VAL A 24 -12.28 19.12 22.70
C VAL A 24 -13.81 19.27 22.72
N GLU A 25 -14.47 18.87 23.81
CA GLU A 25 -15.93 18.91 23.95
C GLU A 25 -16.55 20.29 23.66
N PRO A 26 -16.04 21.43 24.16
CA PRO A 26 -16.62 22.74 23.84
C PRO A 26 -16.54 23.09 22.35
N LEU A 27 -15.53 22.57 21.64
CA LEU A 27 -15.41 22.74 20.19
C LEU A 27 -16.50 21.94 19.48
N PHE A 28 -16.73 20.70 19.89
CA PHE A 28 -17.81 19.86 19.34
C PHE A 28 -19.19 20.46 19.61
N GLU A 29 -19.42 20.99 20.81
CA GLU A 29 -20.67 21.69 21.15
C GLU A 29 -20.92 22.89 20.23
N TYR A 30 -19.89 23.70 19.99
CA TYR A 30 -19.99 24.85 19.09
C TYR A 30 -20.37 24.45 17.65
N TYR A 31 -19.80 23.35 17.15
CA TYR A 31 -20.08 22.85 15.80
C TYR A 31 -21.28 21.89 15.73
N GLN A 32 -21.93 21.56 16.85
CA GLN A 32 -23.04 20.61 16.88
C GLN A 32 -24.17 20.94 15.88
N PRO A 33 -24.58 22.22 15.67
CA PRO A 33 -25.63 22.54 14.71
C PRO A 33 -25.26 22.20 13.27
N ILE A 34 -24.04 22.55 12.84
CA ILE A 34 -23.59 22.26 11.47
C ILE A 34 -23.30 20.77 11.27
N VAL A 35 -22.79 20.09 12.30
CA VAL A 35 -22.62 18.62 12.26
C VAL A 35 -23.96 17.92 12.10
N SER A 36 -24.99 18.35 12.84
CA SER A 36 -26.34 17.79 12.73
C SER A 36 -26.95 18.03 11.35
N TRP A 37 -26.76 19.24 10.81
CA TRP A 37 -27.19 19.55 9.45
C TRP A 37 -26.44 18.70 8.40
N LEU A 38 -25.12 18.56 8.52
CA LEU A 38 -24.32 17.73 7.62
C LEU A 38 -24.75 16.26 7.64
N LEU A 39 -25.11 15.72 8.81
CA LEU A 39 -25.61 14.34 8.92
C LEU A 39 -26.98 14.17 8.24
N GLN A 40 -27.81 15.20 8.19
CA GLN A 40 -29.12 15.17 7.52
C GLN A 40 -29.02 15.42 6.01
N GLU A 41 -28.14 16.33 5.58
CA GLU A 41 -27.93 16.65 4.16
C GLU A 41 -27.32 15.47 3.40
N LYS A 42 -26.50 14.66 4.08
CA LYS A 42 -25.76 13.53 3.51
C LYS A 42 -26.57 12.22 3.46
N ASP A 43 -27.90 12.29 3.55
CA ASP A 43 -28.75 11.10 3.50
C ASP A 43 -28.59 10.40 2.13
N ASN A 44 -27.92 9.24 2.13
CA ASN A 44 -27.45 8.45 0.97
C ASN A 44 -26.15 8.89 0.26
N GLU A 45 -25.34 9.79 0.83
CA GLU A 45 -24.01 10.12 0.29
C GLU A 45 -22.87 9.45 1.08
N CYS A 46 -21.86 8.95 0.36
CA CYS A 46 -20.69 8.29 0.94
C CYS A 46 -19.78 9.29 1.66
N PHE A 47 -19.35 8.99 2.90
CA PHE A 47 -18.42 9.82 3.65
C PHE A 47 -17.36 9.01 4.44
N GLY A 48 -16.17 9.60 4.54
CA GLY A 48 -14.97 8.97 5.10
C GLY A 48 -14.03 8.42 4.04
N TRP A 49 -12.79 8.12 4.43
CA TRP A 49 -11.73 7.61 3.54
C TRP A 49 -11.71 6.08 3.54
N GLY A 50 -11.62 5.45 2.36
CA GLY A 50 -11.64 4.00 2.20
C GLY A 50 -10.30 3.31 2.53
N GLU A 51 -9.77 3.48 3.74
CA GLU A 51 -8.56 2.81 4.20
C GLU A 51 -8.88 1.52 4.99
N GLN A 52 -7.94 0.57 5.01
CA GLN A 52 -8.03 -0.61 5.88
C GLN A 52 -7.60 -0.26 7.30
N TRP A 53 -8.57 0.11 8.14
CA TRP A 53 -8.33 0.40 9.56
C TRP A 53 -8.23 -0.89 10.39
N PRO A 54 -7.44 -0.90 11.49
CA PRO A 54 -7.51 -1.97 12.48
C PRO A 54 -8.94 -2.16 13.00
N LEU A 55 -9.36 -3.41 13.23
CA LEU A 55 -10.76 -3.76 13.56
C LEU A 55 -11.34 -2.96 14.74
N ALA A 56 -10.54 -2.70 15.77
CA ALA A 56 -10.96 -1.91 16.93
C ALA A 56 -11.31 -0.46 16.58
N VAL A 57 -10.60 0.14 15.62
CA VAL A 57 -10.85 1.51 15.15
C VAL A 57 -12.05 1.51 14.21
N GLN A 58 -12.12 0.54 13.29
CA GLN A 58 -13.20 0.41 12.31
C GLN A 58 -14.59 0.37 12.98
N ALA A 59 -14.71 -0.30 14.13
CA ALA A 59 -15.97 -0.41 14.87
C ALA A 59 -16.46 0.91 15.50
N THR A 60 -15.59 1.92 15.64
CA THR A 60 -15.90 3.20 16.30
C THR A 60 -16.19 4.34 15.33
N LEU A 61 -15.91 4.13 14.03
CA LEU A 61 -16.01 5.18 13.03
C LEU A 61 -17.44 5.34 12.49
N PRO A 62 -17.89 6.57 12.20
CA PRO A 62 -19.15 6.81 11.48
C PRO A 62 -19.18 6.14 10.10
N ILE A 63 -20.34 5.58 9.74
CA ILE A 63 -20.68 4.92 8.46
C ILE A 63 -21.45 5.96 7.61
N PRO A 64 -21.26 6.18 6.27
CA PRO A 64 -21.12 5.21 5.18
C PRO A 64 -19.86 5.34 4.31
N ARG A 65 -19.02 4.32 4.43
CA ARG A 65 -17.78 4.10 3.67
C ARG A 65 -18.05 3.34 2.37
N CYS A 66 -18.47 4.00 1.30
CA CYS A 66 -18.70 3.28 0.03
C CYS A 66 -17.41 3.10 -0.77
N GLY A 67 -17.19 1.88 -1.27
CA GLY A 67 -16.16 1.54 -2.27
C GLY A 67 -14.73 1.81 -1.81
N MET A 68 -14.04 0.78 -1.32
CA MET A 68 -12.65 0.82 -0.85
C MET A 68 -11.73 1.70 -1.72
N THR A 69 -10.92 2.54 -1.05
CA THR A 69 -9.80 3.38 -1.55
C THR A 69 -10.12 4.47 -2.58
N MET A 70 -9.30 5.54 -2.62
CA MET A 70 -9.29 6.59 -3.65
C MET A 70 -8.87 6.04 -5.04
N ASP A 71 -9.55 5.02 -5.52
CA ASP A 71 -9.11 4.20 -6.65
C ASP A 71 -10.17 4.14 -7.77
N ASN A 72 -11.32 4.80 -7.60
CA ASN A 72 -12.40 4.89 -8.58
C ASN A 72 -12.26 6.04 -9.59
N ASP A 73 -11.25 6.90 -9.45
CA ASP A 73 -10.83 7.84 -10.49
C ASP A 73 -9.54 7.38 -11.20
N ARG A 74 -8.99 6.21 -10.81
CA ARG A 74 -7.85 5.65 -11.51
C ARG A 74 -8.30 5.17 -12.88
N THR A 75 -7.64 5.69 -13.90
CA THR A 75 -7.86 5.27 -15.27
C THR A 75 -7.58 3.77 -15.39
N ALA A 76 -8.21 3.12 -16.37
CA ALA A 76 -7.93 1.70 -16.65
C ALA A 76 -6.42 1.44 -16.86
N VAL A 77 -5.69 2.46 -17.34
CA VAL A 77 -4.22 2.43 -17.51
C VAL A 77 -3.53 2.29 -16.15
N GLU A 78 -3.85 3.15 -15.17
CA GLU A 78 -3.23 3.13 -13.84
C GLU A 78 -3.51 1.83 -13.09
N GLN A 79 -4.71 1.26 -13.24
CA GLN A 79 -5.06 -0.03 -12.63
C GLN A 79 -4.23 -1.17 -13.22
N GLU A 80 -4.10 -1.24 -14.55
CA GLU A 80 -3.24 -2.21 -15.21
C GLU A 80 -1.76 -1.99 -14.89
N LEU A 81 -1.32 -0.74 -14.73
CA LEU A 81 0.06 -0.41 -14.36
C LEU A 81 0.40 -0.91 -12.95
N ILE A 82 -0.49 -0.70 -11.97
CA ILE A 82 -0.30 -1.20 -10.60
C ILE A 82 -0.22 -2.73 -10.61
N ARG A 83 -1.10 -3.37 -11.40
CA ARG A 83 -1.12 -4.83 -11.54
C ARG A 83 0.19 -5.34 -12.15
N ALA A 84 0.67 -4.71 -13.22
CA ALA A 84 1.93 -5.07 -13.87
C ALA A 84 3.14 -4.84 -12.94
N LYS A 85 3.20 -3.71 -12.23
CA LYS A 85 4.28 -3.39 -11.28
C LYS A 85 4.32 -4.35 -10.10
N SER A 86 3.16 -4.73 -9.56
CA SER A 86 3.10 -5.69 -8.44
C SER A 86 3.59 -7.08 -8.86
N TYR A 87 3.21 -7.55 -10.06
CA TYR A 87 3.78 -8.76 -10.64
C TYR A 87 5.29 -8.63 -10.82
N LEU A 88 5.77 -7.54 -11.45
CA LEU A 88 7.19 -7.32 -11.70
C LEU A 88 8.02 -7.37 -10.41
N ALA A 89 7.56 -6.73 -9.34
CA ALA A 89 8.27 -6.74 -8.05
C ALA A 89 8.42 -8.16 -7.48
N SER A 90 7.37 -8.99 -7.58
CA SER A 90 7.42 -10.39 -7.13
C SER A 90 8.32 -11.26 -8.00
N TYR A 91 8.30 -11.01 -9.32
CA TYR A 91 9.15 -11.67 -10.30
C TYR A 91 10.62 -11.33 -10.05
N GLU A 92 10.97 -10.04 -9.93
CA GLU A 92 12.34 -9.56 -9.75
C GLU A 92 12.98 -10.16 -8.50
N GLN A 93 12.25 -10.19 -7.38
CA GLN A 93 12.74 -10.77 -6.13
C GLN A 93 13.17 -12.23 -6.30
N THR A 94 12.39 -13.01 -7.04
CA THR A 94 12.64 -14.45 -7.22
C THR A 94 13.67 -14.70 -8.33
N ALA A 95 13.50 -14.03 -9.48
CA ALA A 95 14.34 -14.15 -10.65
C ALA A 95 15.80 -13.82 -10.35
N GLN A 96 16.05 -12.78 -9.54
CA GLN A 96 17.41 -12.40 -9.17
C GLN A 96 18.17 -13.58 -8.55
N SER A 97 17.60 -14.25 -7.55
CA SER A 97 18.27 -15.35 -6.86
C SER A 97 18.56 -16.54 -7.79
N ILE A 98 17.60 -16.89 -8.65
CA ILE A 98 17.70 -18.03 -9.58
C ILE A 98 18.74 -17.76 -10.66
N TYR A 99 18.71 -16.55 -11.23
CA TYR A 99 19.65 -16.14 -12.28
C TYR A 99 21.07 -16.00 -11.73
N GLU A 100 21.23 -15.45 -10.52
CA GLU A 100 22.53 -15.36 -9.86
C GLU A 100 23.13 -16.75 -9.57
N ASP A 101 22.33 -17.69 -9.06
CA ASP A 101 22.77 -19.07 -8.79
C ASP A 101 23.19 -19.79 -10.08
N GLN A 102 22.36 -19.70 -11.13
CA GLN A 102 22.68 -20.29 -12.44
C GLN A 102 23.95 -19.67 -13.04
N ALA A 103 24.09 -18.34 -13.01
CA ALA A 103 25.25 -17.65 -13.54
C ALA A 103 26.53 -18.06 -12.79
N ARG A 104 26.45 -18.18 -11.45
CA ARG A 104 27.55 -18.63 -10.60
C ARG A 104 27.97 -20.06 -10.92
N LYS A 105 27.03 -21.00 -11.00
CA LYS A 105 27.32 -22.41 -11.31
C LYS A 105 27.84 -22.59 -12.74
N ARG A 106 27.32 -21.79 -13.68
CA ARG A 106 27.86 -21.72 -15.05
C ARG A 106 29.32 -21.23 -15.05
N TRP A 107 29.62 -20.17 -14.32
CA TRP A 107 30.99 -19.67 -14.18
C TRP A 107 31.93 -20.72 -13.56
N LEU A 108 31.50 -21.40 -12.50
CA LEU A 108 32.27 -22.47 -11.86
C LEU A 108 32.59 -23.61 -12.82
N PHE A 109 31.63 -24.02 -13.65
CA PHE A 109 31.87 -25.04 -14.67
C PHE A 109 32.83 -24.55 -15.78
N LEU A 110 32.64 -23.34 -16.28
CA LEU A 110 33.48 -22.78 -17.36
C LEU A 110 34.92 -22.54 -16.93
N THR A 111 35.15 -22.18 -15.66
CA THR A 111 36.49 -21.95 -15.10
C THR A 111 37.16 -23.23 -14.63
N ASN A 112 36.39 -24.25 -14.25
CA ASN A 112 36.90 -25.54 -13.82
C ASN A 112 35.99 -26.67 -14.32
N MET A 113 36.33 -27.21 -15.50
CA MET A 113 35.51 -28.17 -16.25
C MET A 113 35.67 -29.61 -15.72
N VAL A 114 35.11 -29.86 -14.54
CA VAL A 114 34.99 -31.21 -13.94
C VAL A 114 33.53 -31.68 -13.89
N ASP A 115 33.31 -33.00 -13.86
CA ASP A 115 31.95 -33.58 -13.89
C ASP A 115 31.06 -33.15 -12.72
N HIS A 116 31.64 -32.90 -11.55
CA HIS A 116 30.91 -32.35 -10.41
C HIS A 116 30.30 -30.97 -10.74
N ASN A 117 31.11 -30.05 -11.26
CA ASN A 117 30.66 -28.70 -11.62
C ASN A 117 29.66 -28.73 -12.79
N ARG A 118 29.85 -29.66 -13.73
CA ARG A 118 28.88 -29.90 -14.82
C ARG A 118 27.50 -30.24 -14.25
N LYS A 119 27.41 -31.15 -13.28
CA LYS A 119 26.14 -31.54 -12.65
C LYS A 119 25.48 -30.35 -11.96
N LEU A 120 26.25 -29.59 -11.16
CA LEU A 120 25.73 -28.38 -10.49
C LEU A 120 25.17 -27.36 -11.49
N TYR A 121 25.87 -27.11 -12.59
CA TYR A 121 25.40 -26.21 -13.64
C TYR A 121 24.12 -26.73 -14.29
N ILE A 122 24.06 -28.00 -14.67
CA ILE A 122 22.86 -28.59 -15.30
C ILE A 122 21.65 -28.50 -14.35
N GLU A 123 21.83 -28.76 -13.06
CA GLU A 123 20.77 -28.65 -12.06
C GLU A 123 20.22 -27.21 -11.98
N ALA A 124 21.08 -26.20 -11.85
CA ALA A 124 20.63 -24.81 -11.81
C ALA A 124 20.03 -24.32 -13.14
N GLU A 125 20.55 -24.82 -14.25
CA GLU A 125 20.01 -24.54 -15.57
C GLU A 125 18.58 -25.11 -15.73
N VAL A 126 18.31 -26.31 -15.19
CA VAL A 126 16.96 -26.88 -15.16
C VAL A 126 16.03 -26.04 -14.28
N VAL A 127 16.47 -25.65 -13.08
CA VAL A 127 15.69 -24.78 -12.18
C VAL A 127 15.31 -23.47 -12.86
N LYS A 128 16.29 -22.79 -13.47
CA LYS A 128 16.05 -21.55 -14.23
C LYS A 128 15.03 -21.77 -15.34
N ARG A 129 15.18 -22.82 -16.15
CA ARG A 129 14.24 -23.12 -17.25
C ARG A 129 12.81 -23.37 -16.77
N LEU A 130 12.65 -24.09 -15.65
CA LEU A 130 11.33 -24.35 -15.07
C LEU A 130 10.69 -23.05 -14.57
N PHE A 131 11.47 -22.21 -13.87
CA PHE A 131 11.01 -20.89 -13.44
C PHE A 131 10.60 -20.03 -14.64
N ASP A 132 11.44 -19.91 -15.67
CA ASP A 132 11.13 -19.13 -16.87
C ASP A 132 9.83 -19.60 -17.53
N ALA A 133 9.62 -20.92 -17.61
CA ALA A 133 8.41 -21.51 -18.18
C ALA A 133 7.16 -21.25 -17.32
N GLU A 134 7.28 -21.36 -15.99
CA GLU A 134 6.20 -21.07 -15.05
C GLU A 134 5.78 -19.60 -15.11
N GLN A 135 6.75 -18.68 -15.07
CA GLN A 135 6.48 -17.25 -15.16
C GLN A 135 5.86 -16.87 -16.52
N ALA A 136 6.34 -17.45 -17.62
CA ALA A 136 5.72 -17.26 -18.93
C ALA A 136 4.25 -17.72 -18.94
N ALA A 137 3.95 -18.87 -18.34
CA ALA A 137 2.57 -19.35 -18.22
C ALA A 137 1.70 -18.44 -17.34
N LEU A 138 2.24 -17.93 -16.23
CA LEU A 138 1.54 -16.99 -15.33
C LEU A 138 1.20 -15.68 -16.03
N VAL A 139 2.12 -15.10 -16.81
CA VAL A 139 1.89 -13.85 -17.56
C VAL A 139 0.78 -14.05 -18.59
N VAL A 140 0.80 -15.16 -19.33
CA VAL A 140 -0.25 -15.50 -20.31
C VAL A 140 -1.60 -15.69 -19.61
N ALA A 141 -1.64 -16.44 -18.51
CA ALA A 141 -2.86 -16.67 -17.74
C ALA A 141 -3.40 -15.37 -17.09
N SER A 142 -2.53 -14.42 -16.80
CA SER A 142 -2.90 -13.14 -16.19
C SER A 142 -3.59 -12.18 -17.14
N ASN A 143 -3.57 -12.38 -18.47
CA ASN A 143 -4.28 -11.52 -19.43
C ASN A 143 -3.99 -10.02 -19.21
N PHE A 144 -2.72 -9.63 -19.04
CA PHE A 144 -2.34 -8.22 -18.95
C PHE A 144 -2.69 -7.46 -20.24
N ASN A 145 -3.19 -6.24 -20.12
CA ASN A 145 -3.48 -5.41 -21.29
C ASN A 145 -2.24 -4.64 -21.74
N PHE A 146 -1.36 -5.30 -22.50
CA PHE A 146 -0.11 -4.70 -22.98
C PHE A 146 -0.32 -3.49 -23.88
N SER A 147 -1.41 -3.44 -24.65
CA SER A 147 -1.75 -2.27 -25.48
C SER A 147 -2.06 -1.04 -24.63
N LEU A 148 -2.70 -1.24 -23.48
CA LEU A 148 -3.02 -0.17 -22.55
C LEU A 148 -1.75 0.34 -21.83
N LEU A 149 -0.90 -0.59 -21.39
CA LEU A 149 0.39 -0.27 -20.77
C LEU A 149 1.35 0.46 -21.72
N ALA A 150 1.35 0.11 -23.01
CA ALA A 150 2.21 0.74 -24.02
C ALA A 150 1.83 2.19 -24.36
N SER A 151 0.64 2.64 -23.94
CA SER A 151 0.18 4.01 -24.15
C SER A 151 0.75 5.02 -23.15
N GLU A 152 1.30 4.53 -22.04
CA GLU A 152 1.90 5.35 -21.00
C GLU A 152 3.37 5.61 -21.34
N LYS A 153 3.72 6.89 -21.53
CA LYS A 153 5.11 7.27 -21.76
C LYS A 153 5.86 7.17 -20.43
N GLU A 154 6.99 6.48 -20.43
CA GLU A 154 7.98 6.57 -19.35
C GLU A 154 8.32 8.06 -19.15
N VAL A 155 8.02 8.58 -17.95
CA VAL A 155 8.45 9.90 -17.48
C VAL A 155 9.81 9.77 -16.84
#